data_AF-A0A183I511-F1
#
_entry.id   AF-A0A183I511-F1
#
_cell.length_a   1.000
_cell.length_b   1.000
_cell.length_c   1.000
_cell.angle_alpha   90.00
_cell.angle_beta   90.00
_cell.angle_gamma   90.00
#
_symmetry.space_group_name_H-M   'P 1'
#
loop_
_entity.id
_entity.type
_entity.pdbx_description
1 polymer ?
#
loop_
_entity_poly.entity_id
_entity_poly.type
_entity_poly.pdbx_seq_one_letter_code
_entity_poly.pdbx_strand_id
1 'polypeptide(L)'
;MTAPSTASFFQGEERLTLTLVPERRKMVAFDIPLPPKLPLPSKDQIASGIPYVSLPARRLPNSNFCANIKMSLTILREQSTSTWLSVTAKGVNLEEFIDFQAPVDLNEDFEPICPELLSSSPLLTLDHLPAYHLRHQFIHYKPEKGLTDAFLKLGKEKERVEVVAKRLKDAMALSFAQSTSFLFSYKDGVHWSLSTASALYWRVKGDAVNALKCLRQSLNSAPPDMRDVALVSMANIYQQAGLLHSALITGGFALKISPKLVAIHFTLANIYVSLVSL
;
A
#
# COMPACT_ATOMS: atom_id res chain seq x y z
N MET A 1 -28.59 37.46 -4.04
CA MET A 1 -27.32 36.78 -3.70
C MET A 1 -27.55 35.29 -3.90
N THR A 2 -27.25 34.80 -5.09
CA THR A 2 -27.48 33.42 -5.53
C THR A 2 -26.18 32.64 -5.39
N ALA A 3 -26.23 31.49 -4.71
CA ALA A 3 -25.10 30.57 -4.59
C ALA A 3 -24.70 30.00 -5.96
N PRO A 4 -23.40 29.80 -6.26
CA PRO A 4 -23.00 29.20 -7.52
C PRO A 4 -23.34 27.72 -7.52
N SER A 5 -23.97 27.26 -8.59
CA SER A 5 -24.36 25.87 -8.83
C SER A 5 -23.13 25.01 -9.15
N THR A 6 -23.17 23.76 -8.70
CA THR A 6 -22.15 22.71 -8.88
C THR A 6 -21.99 22.21 -10.33
N ALA A 7 -22.49 22.95 -11.31
CA ALA A 7 -22.59 22.52 -12.71
C ALA A 7 -21.47 23.06 -13.64
N SER A 8 -20.54 23.87 -13.13
CA SER A 8 -19.45 24.44 -13.96
C SER A 8 -18.12 23.69 -13.89
N PHE A 9 -18.03 22.57 -13.16
CA PHE A 9 -16.76 21.85 -12.97
C PHE A 9 -16.45 20.78 -14.03
N PHE A 10 -17.36 20.52 -14.97
CA PHE A 10 -17.20 19.48 -16.00
C PHE A 10 -17.42 20.00 -17.44
N GLN A 11 -16.83 21.15 -17.78
CA GLN A 11 -16.70 21.57 -19.17
C GLN A 11 -15.22 21.76 -19.50
N GLY A 12 -14.67 20.76 -20.21
CA GLY A 12 -13.28 20.71 -20.65
C GLY A 12 -12.66 19.35 -20.38
N GLU A 13 -12.99 18.36 -21.21
CA GLU A 13 -12.39 17.03 -21.18
C GLU A 13 -10.99 17.06 -21.80
N GLU A 14 -10.08 17.89 -21.25
CA GLU A 14 -8.66 17.59 -21.35
C GLU A 14 -8.42 16.38 -20.45
N ARG A 15 -8.18 15.21 -21.05
CA ARG A 15 -7.71 14.02 -20.32
C ARG A 15 -6.51 14.44 -19.47
N LEU A 16 -6.69 14.53 -18.15
CA LEU A 16 -5.60 14.73 -17.19
C LEU A 16 -4.53 13.68 -17.49
N THR A 17 -3.41 14.13 -18.06
CA THR A 17 -2.30 13.28 -18.46
C THR A 17 -1.09 13.63 -17.60
N LEU A 18 -0.82 12.81 -16.59
CA LEU A 18 0.27 13.01 -15.63
C LEU A 18 1.66 12.84 -16.26
N THR A 19 1.75 12.39 -17.52
CA THR A 19 3.02 12.23 -18.25
C THR A 19 3.83 13.53 -18.37
N LEU A 20 3.17 14.68 -18.20
CA LEU A 20 3.80 16.00 -18.22
C LEU A 20 4.25 16.49 -16.83
N VAL A 21 4.17 15.67 -15.79
CA VAL A 21 4.62 16.00 -14.43
C VAL A 21 6.03 15.44 -14.25
N PRO A 22 7.11 16.24 -14.45
CA PRO A 22 8.47 15.72 -14.45
C PRO A 22 8.98 15.34 -13.06
N GLU A 23 8.41 15.94 -12.01
CA GLU A 23 8.87 15.77 -10.63
C GLU A 23 7.80 15.08 -9.79
N ARG A 24 8.15 13.97 -9.14
CA ARG A 24 7.26 13.19 -8.26
C ARG A 24 6.57 14.03 -7.19
N ARG A 25 7.23 15.05 -6.65
CA ARG A 25 6.64 15.96 -5.65
C ARG A 25 5.44 16.76 -6.18
N LYS A 26 5.40 17.07 -7.47
CA LYS A 26 4.30 17.83 -8.08
C LYS A 26 3.01 17.01 -8.19
N MET A 27 3.08 15.69 -7.99
CA MET A 27 1.92 14.81 -7.95
C MET A 27 0.92 15.18 -6.84
N VAL A 28 1.38 15.82 -5.76
CA VAL A 28 0.52 16.26 -4.66
C VAL A 28 -0.60 17.20 -5.11
N ALA A 29 -0.40 17.97 -6.19
CA ALA A 29 -1.40 18.87 -6.76
C ALA A 29 -2.61 18.13 -7.38
N PHE A 30 -2.44 16.85 -7.70
CA PHE A 30 -3.47 15.98 -8.26
C PHE A 30 -4.07 15.03 -7.21
N ASP A 31 -3.63 15.14 -5.96
CA ASP A 31 -4.10 14.33 -4.85
C ASP A 31 -5.22 15.05 -4.08
N ILE A 32 -5.87 14.33 -3.17
CA ILE A 32 -6.91 14.88 -2.29
C ILE A 32 -6.30 15.94 -1.37
N PRO A 33 -6.89 17.13 -1.20
CA PRO A 33 -6.35 18.12 -0.27
C PRO A 33 -6.50 17.62 1.17
N LEU A 34 -5.46 17.79 1.99
CA LEU A 34 -5.59 17.63 3.43
C LEU A 34 -6.45 18.75 4.02
N PRO A 35 -7.21 18.47 5.10
CA PRO A 35 -7.97 19.51 5.77
C PRO A 35 -7.03 20.61 6.28
N PRO A 36 -7.45 21.89 6.26
CA PRO A 36 -6.61 23.03 6.63
C PRO A 36 -6.15 22.99 8.10
N LYS A 37 -6.84 22.22 8.93
CA LYS A 37 -6.45 21.92 10.31
C LYS A 37 -6.35 20.41 10.46
N LEU A 38 -5.12 19.92 10.62
CA LEU A 38 -4.89 18.54 11.02
C LEU A 38 -5.16 18.39 12.53
N PRO A 39 -5.75 17.28 12.97
CA PRO A 39 -5.93 17.02 14.40
C PRO A 39 -4.57 16.91 15.08
N LEU A 40 -4.39 17.65 16.17
CA LEU A 40 -3.20 17.52 17.01
C LEU A 40 -3.22 16.20 17.78
N PRO A 41 -2.06 15.57 18.04
CA PRO A 41 -1.99 14.39 18.90
C PRO A 41 -2.55 14.70 20.29
N SER A 42 -3.19 13.71 20.91
CA SER A 42 -3.73 13.87 22.27
C SER A 42 -2.61 14.09 23.29
N LYS A 43 -2.93 14.69 24.44
CA LYS A 43 -1.96 14.84 25.54
C LYS A 43 -1.38 13.49 25.96
N ASP A 44 -2.18 12.43 25.96
CA ASP A 44 -1.73 11.08 26.32
C ASP A 44 -0.76 10.51 25.28
N GLN A 45 -1.03 10.73 23.99
CA GLN A 45 -0.10 10.35 22.92
C GLN A 45 1.23 11.10 23.05
N ILE A 46 1.19 12.39 23.35
CA ILE A 46 2.42 13.18 23.59
C ILE A 46 3.15 12.65 24.82
N ALA A 47 2.46 12.49 25.95
CA ALA A 47 3.04 12.07 27.22
C ALA A 47 3.67 10.67 27.14
N SER A 48 3.01 9.73 26.46
CA SER A 48 3.54 8.38 26.24
C SER A 48 4.80 8.35 25.36
N GLY A 49 5.01 9.37 24.51
CA GLY A 49 6.21 9.50 23.70
C GLY A 49 7.41 10.13 24.42
N ILE A 50 7.18 10.95 25.47
CA ILE A 50 8.23 11.68 26.20
C ILE A 50 9.36 10.77 26.71
N PRO A 51 9.10 9.57 27.29
CA PRO A 51 10.18 8.69 27.74
C PRO A 51 11.11 8.21 26.62
N TYR A 52 10.61 8.17 25.38
CA TYR A 52 11.35 7.68 24.20
C TYR A 52 12.00 8.81 23.40
N VAL A 53 11.60 10.06 23.63
CA VAL A 53 12.13 11.23 22.93
C VAL A 53 12.71 12.19 23.97
N SER A 54 14.02 12.20 24.11
CA SER A 54 14.72 13.20 24.92
C SER A 54 14.51 14.59 24.32
N LEU A 55 13.56 15.35 24.87
CA LEU A 55 13.37 16.74 24.46
C LEU A 55 14.61 17.55 24.86
N PRO A 56 15.17 18.38 23.97
CA PRO A 56 16.32 19.21 24.31
C PRO A 56 15.93 20.18 25.46
N ALA A 57 16.78 20.24 26.49
CA ALA A 57 16.54 21.04 27.71
C ALA A 57 16.42 22.55 27.46
N ARG A 58 16.82 23.03 26.27
CA ARG A 58 16.57 24.39 25.76
C ARG A 58 16.10 24.31 24.32
N ARG A 59 15.23 25.23 23.90
CA ARG A 59 14.97 25.54 22.48
C ARG A 59 16.23 26.17 21.87
N LEU A 60 17.30 25.39 21.72
CA LEU A 60 18.39 25.74 20.86
C LEU A 60 17.95 25.35 19.44
N PRO A 61 17.97 26.26 18.46
CA PRO A 61 17.80 25.89 17.06
C PRO A 61 18.99 25.02 16.69
N ASN A 62 18.89 23.72 16.96
CA ASN A 62 19.95 22.79 16.68
C ASN A 62 19.85 22.44 15.20
N SER A 63 20.26 23.38 14.34
CA SER A 63 20.40 23.19 12.89
C SER A 63 21.24 21.96 12.56
N ASN A 64 22.04 21.50 13.53
CA ASN A 64 22.91 20.35 13.43
C ASN A 64 22.34 19.06 14.04
N PHE A 65 21.07 19.04 14.51
CA PHE A 65 20.45 17.83 15.07
C PHE A 65 20.52 16.64 14.09
N CYS A 66 20.35 16.91 12.79
CA CYS A 66 20.49 15.91 11.73
C CYS A 66 21.86 15.96 11.01
N ALA A 67 22.81 16.81 11.42
CA ALA A 67 24.04 17.04 10.65
C ALA A 67 24.96 15.81 10.52
N ASN A 68 24.88 14.88 11.48
CA ASN A 68 25.65 13.63 11.45
C ASN A 68 24.89 12.48 10.78
N ILE A 69 23.63 12.69 10.37
CA ILE A 69 22.87 11.70 9.64
C ILE A 69 23.21 11.87 8.16
N LYS A 70 24.10 11.00 7.66
CA LYS A 70 24.37 10.89 6.21
C LYS A 70 23.16 10.26 5.50
N MET A 71 22.05 10.98 5.42
CA MET A 71 20.95 10.62 4.55
C MET A 71 21.12 11.38 3.24
N SER A 72 21.47 10.69 2.18
CA SER A 72 21.56 11.36 0.88
C SER A 72 20.17 11.79 0.44
N LEU A 73 19.99 13.06 0.11
CA LEU A 73 18.74 13.58 -0.46
C LEU A 73 18.31 12.80 -1.73
N THR A 74 19.25 12.17 -2.44
CA THR A 74 18.93 11.24 -3.55
C THR A 74 18.20 9.98 -3.08
N ILE A 75 18.53 9.40 -1.92
CA ILE A 75 17.81 8.25 -1.34
C ILE A 75 16.36 8.64 -1.00
N LEU A 76 16.15 9.88 -0.53
CA LEU A 76 14.81 10.40 -0.24
C LEU A 76 14.02 10.75 -1.51
N ARG A 77 14.71 11.16 -2.59
CA ARG A 77 14.09 11.64 -3.83
C ARG A 77 13.78 10.54 -4.84
N GLU A 78 14.55 9.45 -4.88
CA GLU A 78 14.46 8.48 -5.98
C GLU A 78 13.59 7.25 -5.70
N GLN A 79 13.63 6.69 -4.47
CA GLN A 79 12.71 5.65 -4.02
C GLN A 79 12.90 5.40 -2.52
N SER A 80 11.88 5.66 -1.70
CA SER A 80 11.98 5.35 -0.26
C SER A 80 12.03 3.83 -0.06
N THR A 81 12.61 3.37 1.05
CA THR A 81 12.51 1.96 1.44
C THR A 81 11.06 1.64 1.77
N SER A 82 10.40 0.84 0.94
CA SER A 82 9.04 0.43 1.22
C SER A 82 8.98 -0.69 2.24
N THR A 83 7.94 -0.70 3.07
CA THR A 83 7.71 -1.81 4.00
C THR A 83 6.91 -2.93 3.36
N TRP A 84 7.19 -4.14 3.83
CA TRP A 84 6.33 -5.30 3.67
C TRP A 84 5.89 -5.78 5.05
N LEU A 85 4.57 -5.85 5.25
CA LEU A 85 3.98 -6.49 6.42
C LEU A 85 3.54 -7.88 6.00
N SER A 86 4.29 -8.91 6.42
CA SER A 86 3.98 -10.28 6.06
C SER A 86 2.66 -10.74 6.69
N VAL A 87 1.84 -11.45 5.92
CA VAL A 87 0.63 -12.13 6.43
C VAL A 87 0.97 -13.16 7.50
N THR A 88 2.15 -13.80 7.41
CA THR A 88 2.64 -14.76 8.41
C THR A 88 2.95 -14.08 9.75
N ALA A 89 3.36 -12.81 9.75
CA ALA A 89 3.56 -12.03 10.98
C ALA A 89 2.25 -11.71 11.71
N LYS A 90 1.11 -11.89 11.03
CA LYS A 90 -0.24 -11.78 11.59
C LYS A 90 -0.85 -13.16 11.94
N GLY A 91 -0.02 -14.21 11.94
CA GLY A 91 -0.42 -15.56 12.34
C GLY A 91 -1.06 -16.40 11.23
N VAL A 92 -1.02 -15.95 9.97
CA VAL A 92 -1.53 -16.74 8.84
C VAL A 92 -0.52 -17.83 8.47
N ASN A 93 -0.97 -19.08 8.46
CA ASN A 93 -0.21 -20.18 7.88
C ASN A 93 -0.51 -20.29 6.37
N LEU A 94 0.47 -19.96 5.52
CA LEU A 94 0.29 -20.02 4.07
C LEU A 94 0.21 -21.45 3.53
N GLU A 95 0.73 -22.44 4.25
CA GLU A 95 0.68 -23.86 3.84
C GLU A 95 -0.76 -24.41 3.81
N GLU A 96 -1.69 -23.76 4.51
CA GLU A 96 -3.13 -24.11 4.45
C GLU A 96 -3.77 -23.75 3.10
N PHE A 97 -3.15 -22.86 2.34
CA PHE A 97 -3.69 -22.32 1.10
C PHE A 97 -2.82 -22.64 -0.12
N ILE A 98 -1.53 -22.90 0.09
CA ILE A 98 -0.54 -23.12 -0.97
C ILE A 98 0.10 -24.48 -0.79
N ASP A 99 -0.03 -25.34 -1.80
CA ASP A 99 0.76 -26.57 -1.86
C ASP A 99 2.18 -26.25 -2.36
N PHE A 100 3.15 -26.26 -1.43
CA PHE A 100 4.57 -26.05 -1.73
C PHE A 100 5.31 -27.32 -2.18
N GLN A 101 4.65 -28.48 -2.23
CA GLN A 101 5.23 -29.74 -2.69
C GLN A 101 4.83 -30.07 -4.13
N ALA A 102 3.66 -29.59 -4.57
CA ALA A 102 3.18 -29.81 -5.92
C ALA A 102 4.22 -29.37 -6.97
N PRO A 103 4.43 -30.17 -8.05
CA PRO A 103 5.24 -29.74 -9.18
C PRO A 103 4.59 -28.55 -9.86
N VAL A 104 5.43 -27.64 -10.37
CA VAL A 104 4.98 -26.40 -10.99
C VAL A 104 5.32 -26.44 -12.48
N ASP A 105 4.29 -26.33 -13.33
CA ASP A 105 4.46 -26.15 -14.77
C ASP A 105 4.60 -24.65 -15.10
N LEU A 106 5.71 -24.30 -15.72
CA LEU A 106 6.04 -22.92 -16.13
C LEU A 106 5.94 -22.70 -17.64
N ASN A 107 5.42 -23.68 -18.38
CA ASN A 107 5.10 -23.49 -19.79
C ASN A 107 3.84 -22.63 -19.99
N GLU A 108 3.01 -22.54 -18.96
CA GLU A 108 1.84 -21.67 -18.90
C GLU A 108 2.16 -20.31 -18.26
N ASP A 109 1.22 -19.37 -18.38
CA ASP A 109 1.29 -18.10 -17.65
C ASP A 109 1.31 -18.34 -16.13
N PHE A 110 2.27 -17.70 -15.44
CA PHE A 110 2.53 -17.86 -14.02
C PHE A 110 2.12 -16.65 -13.18
N GLU A 111 1.70 -15.54 -13.80
CA GLU A 111 1.44 -14.31 -13.07
C GLU A 111 0.12 -14.39 -12.28
N PRO A 112 0.08 -13.98 -11.00
CA PRO A 112 -1.15 -14.04 -10.20
C PRO A 112 -2.25 -13.13 -10.73
N ILE A 113 -3.45 -13.68 -10.92
CA ILE A 113 -4.60 -12.94 -11.45
C ILE A 113 -5.59 -12.64 -10.32
N CYS A 114 -5.72 -11.36 -9.97
CA CYS A 114 -6.67 -10.91 -8.97
C CYS A 114 -8.03 -10.59 -9.60
N PRO A 115 -9.15 -11.03 -8.99
CA PRO A 115 -10.48 -10.84 -9.56
C PRO A 115 -10.91 -9.37 -9.58
N GLU A 116 -11.79 -9.01 -10.50
CA GLU A 116 -12.53 -7.75 -10.44
C GLU A 116 -13.56 -7.80 -9.32
N LEU A 117 -13.63 -6.74 -8.52
CA LEU A 117 -14.68 -6.57 -7.52
C LEU A 117 -15.92 -5.95 -8.16
N LEU A 118 -17.05 -6.67 -8.16
CA LEU A 118 -18.31 -6.21 -8.75
C LEU A 118 -19.19 -5.40 -7.78
N SER A 119 -19.12 -5.69 -6.47
CA SER A 119 -20.05 -5.18 -5.44
C SER A 119 -19.34 -4.61 -4.20
N SER A 120 -18.03 -4.35 -4.27
CA SER A 120 -17.26 -3.87 -3.12
C SER A 120 -17.61 -2.44 -2.73
N SER A 121 -17.60 -2.14 -1.43
CA SER A 121 -17.78 -0.78 -0.94
C SER A 121 -16.59 0.13 -1.33
N PRO A 122 -16.82 1.26 -2.03
CA PRO A 122 -15.76 2.22 -2.40
C PRO A 122 -15.01 2.84 -1.21
N LEU A 123 -15.64 2.82 -0.03
CA LEU A 123 -15.00 3.27 1.22
C LEU A 123 -14.09 2.19 1.80
N LEU A 124 -14.45 0.91 1.66
CA LEU A 124 -13.65 -0.20 2.14
C LEU A 124 -12.38 -0.39 1.31
N THR A 125 -12.53 -0.33 -0.01
CA THR A 125 -11.44 -0.52 -0.99
C THR A 125 -10.65 0.76 -1.26
N LEU A 126 -11.06 1.88 -0.66
CA LEU A 126 -10.49 3.21 -0.86
C LEU A 126 -10.58 3.74 -2.30
N ASP A 127 -11.55 3.28 -3.06
CA ASP A 127 -11.75 3.68 -4.45
C ASP A 127 -12.07 5.17 -4.59
N HIS A 128 -12.63 5.79 -3.54
CA HIS A 128 -12.93 7.22 -3.49
C HIS A 128 -11.67 8.12 -3.49
N LEU A 129 -10.47 7.57 -3.25
CA LEU A 129 -9.23 8.35 -3.29
C LEU A 129 -8.78 8.64 -4.74
N PRO A 130 -8.24 9.83 -5.03
CA PRO A 130 -7.68 10.14 -6.35
C PRO A 130 -6.59 9.14 -6.78
N ALA A 131 -5.81 8.61 -5.83
CA ALA A 131 -4.78 7.64 -6.13
C ALA A 131 -5.29 6.36 -6.77
N TYR A 132 -6.48 5.88 -6.41
CA TYR A 132 -7.07 4.76 -7.12
C TYR A 132 -7.36 5.13 -8.58
N HIS A 133 -8.01 6.27 -8.83
CA HIS A 133 -8.39 6.71 -10.19
C HIS A 133 -7.18 6.98 -11.09
N LEU A 134 -6.07 7.45 -10.51
CA LEU A 134 -4.84 7.77 -11.23
C LEU A 134 -3.87 6.57 -11.39
N ARG A 135 -4.24 5.36 -10.92
CA ARG A 135 -3.36 4.17 -10.91
C ARG A 135 -2.70 3.82 -12.25
N HIS A 136 -3.38 4.07 -13.37
CA HIS A 136 -2.85 3.82 -14.72
C HIS A 136 -1.79 4.85 -15.15
N GLN A 137 -1.62 5.92 -14.37
CA GLN A 137 -0.75 7.06 -14.64
C GLN A 137 0.30 7.24 -13.54
N PHE A 138 0.65 6.17 -12.81
CA PHE A 138 1.72 6.20 -11.80
C PHE A 138 3.12 6.24 -12.45
N ILE A 139 3.40 7.31 -13.19
CA ILE A 139 4.63 7.50 -13.97
C ILE A 139 5.92 7.46 -13.14
N HIS A 140 5.83 7.72 -11.83
CA HIS A 140 6.97 7.70 -10.92
C HIS A 140 7.08 6.41 -10.12
N TYR A 141 6.09 5.52 -10.20
CA TYR A 141 6.14 4.24 -9.51
C TYR A 141 7.09 3.30 -10.24
N LYS A 142 8.06 2.76 -9.51
CA LYS A 142 9.12 1.88 -10.03
C LYS A 142 9.05 0.52 -9.34
N PRO A 143 9.57 -0.54 -9.98
CA PRO A 143 9.71 -1.85 -9.36
C PRO A 143 10.40 -1.78 -7.99
N GLU A 144 9.78 -2.39 -6.97
CA GLU A 144 10.28 -2.39 -5.59
C GLU A 144 11.25 -3.57 -5.37
N LYS A 145 12.39 -3.56 -6.06
CA LYS A 145 13.34 -4.70 -6.11
C LYS A 145 13.81 -5.18 -4.72
N GLY A 146 13.90 -4.29 -3.74
CA GLY A 146 14.26 -4.63 -2.36
C GLY A 146 13.27 -5.58 -1.66
N LEU A 147 12.08 -5.78 -2.23
CA LEU A 147 11.07 -6.72 -1.73
C LEU A 147 11.19 -8.13 -2.31
N THR A 148 12.11 -8.36 -3.26
CA THR A 148 12.26 -9.67 -3.91
C THR A 148 12.55 -10.78 -2.90
N ASP A 149 13.45 -10.54 -1.95
CA ASP A 149 13.78 -11.53 -0.91
C ASP A 149 12.58 -11.81 0.00
N ALA A 150 11.79 -10.78 0.32
CA ALA A 150 10.57 -10.94 1.10
C ALA A 150 9.52 -11.77 0.34
N PHE A 151 9.43 -11.59 -0.98
CA PHE A 151 8.55 -12.38 -1.84
C PHE A 151 9.00 -13.84 -1.93
N LEU A 152 10.29 -14.09 -2.15
CA LEU A 152 10.81 -15.46 -2.22
C LEU A 152 10.65 -16.22 -0.90
N LYS A 153 10.68 -15.53 0.24
CA LYS A 153 10.38 -16.10 1.57
C LYS A 153 8.92 -16.51 1.78
N LEU A 154 8.00 -16.13 0.88
CA LEU A 154 6.64 -16.67 0.89
C LEU A 154 6.59 -18.10 0.32
N GLY A 155 7.56 -18.45 -0.53
CA GLY A 155 7.79 -19.80 -1.01
C GLY A 155 8.70 -20.59 -0.06
N LYS A 156 9.32 -21.64 -0.58
CA LYS A 156 10.44 -22.28 0.10
C LYS A 156 11.73 -21.52 -0.16
N GLU A 157 12.63 -21.53 0.83
CA GLU A 157 13.96 -20.94 0.67
C GLU A 157 14.63 -21.52 -0.59
N LYS A 158 15.01 -20.63 -1.53
CA LYS A 158 15.64 -20.91 -2.86
C LYS A 158 14.70 -21.18 -4.05
N GLU A 159 13.39 -20.99 -3.92
CA GLU A 159 12.52 -21.00 -5.11
C GLU A 159 12.78 -19.78 -6.03
N ARG A 160 12.44 -19.92 -7.32
CA ARG A 160 12.48 -18.82 -8.28
C ARG A 160 11.21 -17.98 -8.19
N VAL A 161 11.29 -16.71 -8.59
CA VAL A 161 10.14 -15.78 -8.59
C VAL A 161 8.96 -16.37 -9.37
N GLU A 162 9.20 -16.99 -10.53
CA GLU A 162 8.14 -17.56 -11.36
C GLU A 162 7.45 -18.74 -10.69
N VAL A 163 8.19 -19.54 -9.90
CA VAL A 163 7.65 -20.69 -9.17
C VAL A 163 6.71 -20.22 -8.07
N VAL A 164 7.14 -19.25 -7.25
CA VAL A 164 6.30 -18.68 -6.17
C VAL A 164 5.07 -17.98 -6.77
N ALA A 165 5.24 -17.25 -7.88
CA ALA A 165 4.14 -16.61 -8.58
C ALA A 165 3.10 -17.61 -9.11
N LYS A 166 3.55 -18.69 -9.76
CA LYS A 166 2.65 -19.74 -10.26
C LYS A 166 1.90 -20.44 -9.13
N ARG A 167 2.57 -20.77 -8.03
CA ARG A 167 1.92 -21.33 -6.83
C ARG A 167 0.83 -20.41 -6.28
N LEU A 168 1.11 -19.11 -6.22
CA LEU A 168 0.10 -18.11 -5.82
C LEU A 168 -1.06 -18.07 -6.81
N LYS A 169 -0.79 -18.05 -8.12
CA LYS A 169 -1.83 -18.08 -9.16
C LYS A 169 -2.77 -19.28 -8.99
N ASP A 170 -2.21 -20.47 -8.83
CA ASP A 170 -2.97 -21.71 -8.71
C ASP A 170 -3.78 -21.74 -7.39
N ALA A 171 -3.16 -21.34 -6.28
CA ALA A 171 -3.84 -21.20 -4.99
C ALA A 171 -5.00 -20.20 -5.03
N MET A 172 -4.83 -19.07 -5.72
CA MET A 172 -5.87 -18.06 -5.89
C MET A 172 -7.06 -18.62 -6.71
N ALA A 173 -6.79 -19.36 -7.78
CA ALA A 173 -7.83 -19.99 -8.58
C ALA A 173 -8.65 -21.00 -7.77
N LEU A 174 -7.97 -21.84 -6.97
CA LEU A 174 -8.61 -22.78 -6.05
C LEU A 174 -9.45 -22.06 -5.00
N SER A 175 -8.90 -21.02 -4.37
CA SER A 175 -9.61 -20.22 -3.37
C SER A 175 -10.85 -19.55 -3.95
N PHE A 176 -10.76 -19.01 -5.18
CA PHE A 176 -11.91 -18.42 -5.87
C PHE A 176 -13.00 -19.46 -6.15
N ALA A 177 -12.63 -20.64 -6.66
CA ALA A 177 -13.56 -21.73 -6.94
C ALA A 177 -14.25 -22.25 -5.67
N GLN A 178 -13.58 -22.22 -4.51
CA GLN A 178 -14.17 -22.61 -3.23
C GLN A 178 -15.09 -21.53 -2.64
N SER A 179 -14.84 -20.25 -2.92
CA SER A 179 -15.65 -19.14 -2.40
C SER A 179 -17.09 -19.11 -2.92
N THR A 180 -17.34 -19.73 -4.08
CA THR A 180 -18.69 -19.87 -4.66
C THR A 180 -19.47 -21.05 -4.06
N SER A 181 -18.81 -21.87 -3.24
CA SER A 181 -19.46 -22.97 -2.50
C SER A 181 -20.10 -22.43 -1.22
N PHE A 182 -21.33 -22.89 -0.92
CA PHE A 182 -22.14 -22.47 0.24
C PHE A 182 -21.45 -22.69 1.61
N LEU A 183 -20.34 -23.44 1.64
CA LEU A 183 -19.59 -23.82 2.84
C LEU A 183 -18.51 -22.81 3.25
N PHE A 184 -18.12 -21.86 2.39
CA PHE A 184 -17.04 -20.91 2.68
C PHE A 184 -17.56 -19.46 2.75
N SER A 185 -17.25 -18.78 3.86
CA SER A 185 -17.80 -17.46 4.22
C SER A 185 -16.95 -16.27 3.74
N TYR A 186 -16.06 -16.46 2.77
CA TYR A 186 -15.32 -15.33 2.21
C TYR A 186 -16.25 -14.59 1.25
N LYS A 187 -16.67 -13.37 1.62
CA LYS A 187 -17.42 -12.48 0.75
C LYS A 187 -16.69 -12.36 -0.59
N ASP A 188 -17.31 -12.89 -1.64
CA ASP A 188 -16.98 -12.79 -3.05
C ASP A 188 -15.46 -12.75 -3.34
N GLY A 189 -14.87 -13.93 -3.54
CA GLY A 189 -13.60 -14.10 -4.25
C GLY A 189 -12.47 -14.75 -3.46
N VAL A 190 -11.24 -14.33 -3.75
CA VAL A 190 -10.00 -14.95 -3.27
C VAL A 190 -9.72 -14.58 -1.81
N HIS A 191 -9.16 -15.53 -1.05
CA HIS A 191 -8.70 -15.32 0.32
C HIS A 191 -7.73 -14.14 0.41
N TRP A 192 -7.87 -13.35 1.48
CA TRP A 192 -7.15 -12.07 1.59
C TRP A 192 -5.64 -12.24 1.68
N SER A 193 -5.16 -13.32 2.31
CA SER A 193 -3.71 -13.57 2.46
C SER A 193 -3.04 -13.86 1.12
N LEU A 194 -3.69 -14.67 0.27
CA LEU A 194 -3.25 -14.94 -1.10
C LEU A 194 -3.27 -13.66 -1.93
N SER A 195 -4.32 -12.85 -1.81
CA SER A 195 -4.43 -11.57 -2.51
C SER A 195 -3.33 -10.58 -2.07
N THR A 196 -3.01 -10.53 -0.78
CA THR A 196 -1.90 -9.71 -0.25
C THR A 196 -0.54 -10.21 -0.75
N ALA A 197 -0.30 -11.52 -0.73
CA ALA A 197 0.93 -12.13 -1.24
C ALA A 197 1.12 -11.87 -2.74
N SER A 198 0.04 -11.97 -3.53
CA SER A 198 0.06 -11.66 -4.96
C SER A 198 0.26 -10.18 -5.24
N ALA A 199 -0.23 -9.28 -4.38
CA ALA A 199 0.12 -7.87 -4.49
C ALA A 199 1.63 -7.62 -4.31
N LEU A 200 2.33 -8.41 -3.48
CA LEU A 200 3.78 -8.30 -3.32
C LEU A 200 4.53 -8.65 -4.61
N TYR A 201 4.08 -9.67 -5.36
CA TYR A 201 4.62 -9.98 -6.68
C TYR A 201 4.54 -8.76 -7.61
N TRP A 202 3.35 -8.16 -7.73
CA TRP A 202 3.15 -7.02 -8.61
C TRP A 202 3.93 -5.77 -8.15
N ARG A 203 4.13 -5.59 -6.84
CA ARG A 203 5.02 -4.56 -6.30
C ARG A 203 6.49 -4.77 -6.69
N VAL A 204 6.98 -6.00 -6.58
CA VAL A 204 8.34 -6.37 -7.03
C VAL A 204 8.50 -6.12 -8.54
N LYS A 205 7.46 -6.41 -9.34
CA LYS A 205 7.43 -6.16 -10.79
C LYS A 205 7.28 -4.69 -11.16
N GLY A 206 6.74 -3.86 -10.27
CA GLY A 206 6.43 -2.45 -10.54
C GLY A 206 5.09 -2.22 -11.23
N ASP A 207 4.19 -3.20 -11.22
CA ASP A 207 2.83 -3.05 -11.75
C ASP A 207 1.89 -2.59 -10.63
N ALA A 208 1.71 -1.28 -10.52
CA ALA A 208 0.81 -0.70 -9.51
C ALA A 208 -0.66 -1.07 -9.76
N VAL A 209 -1.08 -1.25 -11.02
CA VAL A 209 -2.49 -1.49 -11.36
C VAL A 209 -2.90 -2.86 -10.83
N ASN A 210 -2.12 -3.90 -11.16
CA ASN A 210 -2.37 -5.25 -10.69
C ASN A 210 -2.13 -5.37 -9.18
N ALA A 211 -1.11 -4.69 -8.63
CA ALA A 211 -0.90 -4.65 -7.18
C ALA A 211 -2.11 -4.09 -6.44
N LEU A 212 -2.66 -2.94 -6.89
CA LEU A 212 -3.85 -2.34 -6.29
C LEU A 212 -5.10 -3.21 -6.50
N LYS A 213 -5.25 -3.88 -7.65
CA LYS A 213 -6.35 -4.84 -7.87
C LYS A 213 -6.34 -5.95 -6.82
N CYS A 214 -5.17 -6.53 -6.55
CA CYS A 214 -4.99 -7.54 -5.52
C CYS A 214 -5.23 -7.00 -4.10
N LEU A 215 -4.75 -5.80 -3.78
CA LEU A 215 -4.98 -5.19 -2.47
C LEU A 215 -6.44 -4.84 -2.23
N ARG A 216 -7.18 -4.42 -3.26
CA ARG A 216 -8.63 -4.22 -3.17
C ARG A 216 -9.34 -5.53 -2.86
N GLN A 217 -9.02 -6.62 -3.57
CA GLN A 217 -9.56 -7.94 -3.26
C GLN A 217 -9.24 -8.33 -1.81
N SER A 218 -8.01 -8.10 -1.37
CA SER A 218 -7.62 -8.37 0.02
C SER A 218 -8.43 -7.57 1.03
N LEU A 219 -8.70 -6.28 0.79
CA LEU A 219 -9.52 -5.46 1.70
C LEU A 219 -10.96 -5.96 1.77
N ASN A 220 -11.49 -6.45 0.64
CA ASN A 220 -12.85 -6.96 0.53
C ASN A 220 -13.05 -8.26 1.32
N SER A 221 -12.11 -9.20 1.21
CA SER A 221 -12.22 -10.53 1.84
C SER A 221 -11.55 -10.63 3.22
N ALA A 222 -10.76 -9.64 3.66
CA ALA A 222 -10.10 -9.66 4.96
C ALA A 222 -11.06 -9.37 6.13
N PRO A 223 -10.88 -10.09 7.27
CA PRO A 223 -11.41 -9.67 8.56
C PRO A 223 -10.98 -8.25 8.93
N PRO A 224 -11.81 -7.46 9.65
CA PRO A 224 -11.52 -6.06 9.96
C PRO A 224 -10.16 -5.80 10.61
N ASP A 225 -9.70 -6.69 11.48
CA ASP A 225 -8.44 -6.63 12.23
C ASP A 225 -7.19 -7.04 11.42
N MET A 226 -7.39 -7.58 10.22
CA MET A 226 -6.34 -8.00 9.28
C MET A 226 -6.20 -7.05 8.07
N ARG A 227 -7.10 -6.07 7.93
CA ARG A 227 -7.10 -5.12 6.80
C ARG A 227 -5.89 -4.17 6.82
N ASP A 228 -5.26 -3.99 7.97
CA ASP A 228 -4.04 -3.21 8.13
C ASP A 228 -2.91 -3.68 7.20
N VAL A 229 -2.83 -4.98 6.92
CA VAL A 229 -1.83 -5.56 6.02
C VAL A 229 -1.93 -5.00 4.60
N ALA A 230 -3.12 -5.04 4.02
CA ALA A 230 -3.36 -4.51 2.67
C ALA A 230 -3.25 -2.98 2.64
N LEU A 231 -3.73 -2.29 3.68
CA LEU A 231 -3.64 -0.83 3.80
C LEU A 231 -2.19 -0.35 3.85
N VAL A 232 -1.31 -0.99 4.62
CA VAL A 232 0.12 -0.67 4.64
C VAL A 232 0.72 -0.79 3.25
N SER A 233 0.46 -1.90 2.56
CA SER A 233 0.98 -2.13 1.21
C SER A 233 0.46 -1.08 0.21
N MET A 234 -0.83 -0.74 0.28
CA MET A 234 -1.45 0.28 -0.57
C MET A 234 -0.89 1.68 -0.29
N ALA A 235 -0.65 2.03 0.97
CA ALA A 235 -0.02 3.29 1.37
C ALA A 235 1.41 3.42 0.82
N ASN A 236 2.19 2.33 0.81
CA ASN A 236 3.52 2.31 0.21
C ASN A 236 3.44 2.58 -1.31
N ILE A 237 2.51 1.95 -2.04
CA ILE A 237 2.34 2.20 -3.48
C ILE A 237 1.99 3.67 -3.75
N TYR A 238 1.01 4.22 -3.02
CA TYR A 238 0.60 5.62 -3.17
C TYR A 238 1.72 6.60 -2.81
N GLN A 239 2.48 6.28 -1.76
CA GLN A 239 3.67 7.04 -1.39
C GLN A 239 4.65 7.05 -2.57
N GLN A 240 5.07 5.89 -3.08
CA GLN A 240 6.02 5.78 -4.19
C GLN A 240 5.50 6.48 -5.47
N ALA A 241 4.20 6.46 -5.73
CA ALA A 241 3.58 7.19 -6.84
C ALA A 241 3.57 8.73 -6.69
N GLY A 242 3.85 9.25 -5.49
CA GLY A 242 3.83 10.69 -5.19
C GLY A 242 2.46 11.22 -4.74
N LEU A 243 1.47 10.35 -4.55
CA LEU A 243 0.14 10.69 -4.04
C LEU A 243 0.12 10.57 -2.52
N LEU A 244 0.81 11.51 -1.89
CA LEU A 244 1.19 11.48 -0.48
C LEU A 244 0.00 11.70 0.47
N HIS A 245 -1.04 12.44 0.07
CA HIS A 245 -2.23 12.64 0.91
C HIS A 245 -3.11 11.39 0.92
N SER A 246 -3.32 10.78 -0.25
CA SER A 246 -3.96 9.47 -0.35
C SER A 246 -3.18 8.42 0.45
N ALA A 247 -1.84 8.41 0.36
CA ALA A 247 -0.98 7.54 1.15
C ALA A 247 -1.17 7.75 2.66
N LEU A 248 -1.22 9.01 3.11
CA LEU A 248 -1.40 9.36 4.51
C LEU A 248 -2.77 8.91 5.05
N ILE A 249 -3.84 9.10 4.27
CA ILE A 249 -5.19 8.63 4.62
C ILE A 249 -5.20 7.10 4.74
N THR A 250 -4.67 6.39 3.74
CA THR A 250 -4.59 4.92 3.74
C THR A 250 -3.77 4.39 4.92
N GLY A 251 -2.60 4.98 5.18
CA GLY A 251 -1.76 4.63 6.32
C GLY A 251 -2.41 4.96 7.66
N GLY A 252 -3.18 6.04 7.74
CA GLY A 252 -3.97 6.41 8.92
C GLY A 252 -5.07 5.39 9.24
N PHE A 253 -5.73 4.83 8.22
CA PHE A 253 -6.66 3.71 8.42
C PHE A 253 -5.95 2.47 8.96
N ALA A 254 -4.76 2.13 8.45
CA ALA A 254 -3.97 1.03 9.00
C ALA A 254 -3.62 1.26 10.47
N LEU A 255 -3.17 2.48 10.82
CA LEU A 255 -2.82 2.87 12.18
C LEU A 255 -4.01 2.74 13.14
N LYS A 256 -5.21 3.09 12.68
CA LYS A 256 -6.44 2.96 13.49
C LYS A 256 -6.74 1.50 13.83
N ILE A 257 -6.43 0.57 12.94
CA ILE A 257 -6.62 -0.87 13.17
C ILE A 257 -5.52 -1.42 14.10
N SER A 258 -4.26 -1.07 13.84
CA SER A 258 -3.09 -1.64 14.53
C SER A 258 -2.13 -0.56 15.05
N PRO A 259 -2.49 0.20 16.10
CA PRO A 259 -1.75 1.39 16.53
C PRO A 259 -0.34 1.10 17.08
N LYS A 260 -0.04 -0.15 17.43
CA LYS A 260 1.25 -0.57 18.02
C LYS A 260 2.20 -1.20 17.00
N LEU A 261 1.77 -1.39 15.76
CA LEU A 261 2.56 -2.14 14.79
C LEU A 261 3.65 -1.25 14.15
N VAL A 262 4.90 -1.61 14.40
CA VAL A 262 6.09 -0.82 13.99
C VAL A 262 6.13 -0.55 12.48
N ALA A 263 5.71 -1.51 11.65
CA ALA A 263 5.68 -1.37 10.19
C ALA A 263 4.79 -0.20 9.72
N ILE A 264 3.68 0.06 10.41
CA ILE A 264 2.77 1.17 10.10
C ILE A 264 3.44 2.50 10.43
N HIS A 265 4.06 2.61 11.62
CA HIS A 265 4.79 3.81 12.02
C HIS A 265 5.93 4.13 11.06
N PHE A 266 6.67 3.11 10.62
CA PHE A 266 7.74 3.28 9.63
C PHE A 266 7.19 3.74 8.27
N THR A 267 6.06 3.18 7.81
CA THR A 267 5.39 3.63 6.57
C THR A 267 4.96 5.08 6.67
N LEU A 268 4.32 5.47 7.77
CA LEU A 268 3.88 6.84 8.01
C LEU A 268 5.07 7.80 8.10
N ALA A 269 6.16 7.41 8.75
CA ALA A 269 7.39 8.21 8.80
C ALA A 269 7.93 8.47 7.38
N ASN A 270 7.96 7.47 6.51
CA ASN A 270 8.39 7.65 5.12
C ASN A 270 7.46 8.58 4.32
N ILE A 271 6.15 8.52 4.58
CA ILE A 271 5.17 9.44 3.98
C ILE A 271 5.44 10.87 4.46
N TYR A 272 5.61 11.09 5.77
CA TYR A 272 5.91 12.41 6.33
C TYR A 272 7.23 12.99 5.80
N VAL A 273 8.28 12.18 5.70
CA VAL A 273 9.55 12.60 5.11
C VAL A 273 9.36 13.02 3.65
N SER A 274 8.52 12.30 2.90
CA SER A 274 8.19 12.66 1.51
C SER A 274 7.42 13.98 1.43
N LEU A 275 6.51 14.24 2.36
CA LEU A 275 5.73 15.49 2.43
C LEU A 275 6.60 16.72 2.72
N VAL A 276 7.59 16.58 3.60
CA VAL A 276 8.54 17.67 3.92
C VAL A 276 9.53 17.92 2.77
N SER A 277 9.70 16.94 1.88
CA SER A 277 10.57 17.03 0.70
C SER A 277 9.89 17.62 -0.55
N LEU A 278 8.61 18.03 -0.44
CA LEU A 278 7.85 18.73 -1.47
C LEU A 278 8.39 20.15 -1.65
#